data_AF-A0A6G2K6L3-F1
#
_entry.id   AF-A0A6G2K6L3-F1
#
_cell.length_a   1.000
_cell.length_b   1.000
_cell.length_c   1.000
_cell.angle_alpha   90.00
_cell.angle_beta   90.00
_cell.angle_gamma   90.00
#
_symmetry.space_group_name_H-M   'P 1'
#
loop_
_entity.id
_entity.type
_entity.pdbx_description
1 polymer ?
#
loop_
_entity_poly.entity_id
_entity_poly.type
_entity_poly.pdbx_seq_one_letter_code
_entity_poly.pdbx_strand_id
1 'polypeptide(L)'
;MASILDEHNEAASSATDGPSVGGLQQWARQLLSEPQLATSAEAADAYNVLGVERGTAVRQALGAVRRELDAEEIDPIAAARRIVDTVAFYGLSKVDPPEPVLAITEEDIGVVCWMAVLPEGD
;
A
#
# COMPACT_ATOMS: atom_id res chain seq x y z
N MET A 1 -8.90 26.79 -18.48
CA MET A 1 -8.27 26.91 -17.15
C MET A 1 -9.10 26.05 -16.23
N ALA A 2 -8.52 24.99 -15.67
CA ALA A 2 -9.19 24.21 -14.63
C ALA A 2 -9.26 25.05 -13.35
N SER A 3 -10.29 24.86 -12.53
CA SER A 3 -10.39 25.52 -11.23
C SER A 3 -9.35 24.92 -10.28
N ILE A 4 -8.81 25.71 -9.35
CA ILE A 4 -7.93 25.20 -8.26
C ILE A 4 -8.66 24.12 -7.45
N LEU A 5 -9.99 24.23 -7.33
CA LEU A 5 -10.84 23.21 -6.72
C LEU A 5 -10.83 21.90 -7.51
N ASP A 6 -10.93 21.99 -8.84
CA ASP A 6 -10.92 20.80 -9.71
C ASP A 6 -9.56 20.10 -9.63
N GLU A 7 -8.46 20.86 -9.70
CA GLU A 7 -7.10 20.33 -9.59
C GLU A 7 -6.81 19.69 -8.21
N HIS A 8 -7.25 20.33 -7.12
CA HIS A 8 -7.12 19.76 -5.78
C HIS A 8 -7.97 18.51 -5.59
N ASN A 9 -9.23 18.54 -6.03
CA ASN A 9 -10.17 17.46 -5.80
C ASN A 9 -9.95 16.26 -6.74
N GLU A 10 -9.31 16.47 -7.89
CA GLU A 10 -8.80 15.38 -8.74
C GLU A 10 -7.67 14.62 -8.04
N ALA A 11 -6.72 15.33 -7.41
CA ALA A 11 -5.67 14.71 -6.61
C ALA A 11 -6.23 13.95 -5.39
N ALA A 12 -7.22 14.52 -4.70
CA ALA A 12 -7.92 13.86 -3.58
C ALA A 12 -8.70 12.60 -4.03
N SER A 13 -9.35 12.66 -5.20
CA SER A 13 -10.11 11.53 -5.75
C SER A 13 -9.19 10.36 -6.11
N SER A 14 -8.02 10.65 -6.69
CA SER A 14 -7.01 9.62 -7.03
C SER A 14 -6.43 8.89 -5.80
N ALA A 15 -6.43 9.52 -4.62
CA ALA A 15 -5.98 8.90 -3.37
C ALA A 15 -7.01 7.90 -2.79
N THR A 16 -8.27 7.98 -3.23
CA THR A 16 -9.38 7.18 -2.68
C THR A 16 -9.46 5.79 -3.34
N ASP A 17 -8.99 5.65 -4.58
CA ASP A 17 -9.06 4.36 -5.30
C ASP A 17 -8.09 3.30 -4.77
N GLY A 18 -7.11 3.69 -3.96
CA GLY A 18 -6.13 2.80 -3.35
C GLY A 18 -5.25 2.06 -4.39
N PRO A 19 -3.95 1.89 -4.14
CA PRO A 19 -3.15 1.06 -5.03
C PRO A 19 -3.68 -0.38 -4.98
N SER A 20 -4.04 -0.93 -6.16
CA SER A 20 -4.41 -2.33 -6.27
C SER A 20 -3.27 -3.22 -5.80
N VAL A 21 -3.57 -4.20 -4.93
CA VAL A 21 -2.57 -5.14 -4.41
C VAL A 21 -1.95 -5.89 -5.58
N GLY A 22 -0.62 -5.81 -5.73
CA GLY A 22 0.08 -6.44 -6.85
C GLY A 22 -0.11 -7.96 -6.91
N GLY A 23 -0.09 -8.55 -8.12
CA GLY A 23 -0.45 -9.95 -8.34
C GLY A 23 0.34 -10.98 -7.52
N LEU A 24 1.61 -10.70 -7.19
CA LEU A 24 2.41 -11.58 -6.30
C LEU A 24 1.91 -11.56 -4.85
N GLN A 25 1.44 -10.41 -4.35
CA GLN A 25 0.85 -10.34 -3.02
C GLN A 25 -0.52 -11.02 -3.01
N GLN A 26 -1.31 -10.87 -4.08
CA GLN A 26 -2.59 -11.58 -4.21
C GLN A 26 -2.39 -13.10 -4.22
N TRP A 27 -1.41 -13.59 -4.98
CA TRP A 27 -1.00 -15.00 -4.98
C TRP A 27 -0.62 -15.48 -3.57
N ALA A 28 0.23 -14.73 -2.87
CA ALA A 28 0.66 -15.09 -1.52
C ALA A 28 -0.53 -15.16 -0.54
N ARG A 29 -1.46 -14.20 -0.61
CA ARG A 29 -2.69 -14.19 0.18
C ARG A 29 -3.60 -15.38 -0.15
N GLN A 30 -3.71 -15.74 -1.41
CA GLN A 30 -4.49 -16.91 -1.84
C GLN A 30 -3.92 -18.20 -1.25
N LEU A 31 -2.59 -18.38 -1.32
CA LEU A 31 -1.91 -19.54 -0.72
C LEU A 31 -2.12 -19.60 0.80
N LEU A 32 -1.99 -18.48 1.51
CA LEU A 32 -2.23 -18.40 2.95
C LEU A 32 -3.71 -18.65 3.34
N SER A 33 -4.64 -18.55 2.39
CA SER A 33 -6.08 -18.78 2.62
C SER A 33 -6.47 -20.26 2.48
N GLU A 34 -5.57 -21.14 2.06
CA GLU A 34 -5.91 -22.54 1.85
C GLU A 34 -6.25 -23.24 3.19
N PRO A 35 -7.34 -24.02 3.26
CA PRO A 35 -7.79 -24.62 4.53
C PRO A 35 -6.75 -25.49 5.23
N GLN A 36 -5.86 -26.11 4.45
CA GLN A 36 -4.75 -26.94 4.92
C GLN A 36 -3.59 -26.13 5.51
N LEU A 37 -3.55 -24.82 5.26
CA LEU A 37 -2.52 -23.87 5.70
C LEU A 37 -3.06 -22.88 6.75
N ALA A 38 -4.37 -22.66 6.79
CA ALA A 38 -5.07 -21.61 7.52
C ALA A 38 -5.14 -21.77 9.05
N THR A 39 -4.18 -22.46 9.69
CA THR A 39 -4.29 -22.83 11.11
C THR A 39 -3.34 -22.10 12.07
N SER A 40 -2.36 -21.33 11.59
CA SER A 40 -1.51 -20.51 12.49
C SER A 40 -1.98 -19.06 12.55
N ALA A 41 -1.93 -18.46 13.75
CA ALA A 41 -2.20 -17.04 13.94
C ALA A 41 -1.28 -16.16 13.06
N GLU A 42 -0.03 -16.61 12.89
CA GLU A 42 0.98 -15.94 12.06
C GLU A 42 0.59 -15.89 10.58
N ALA A 43 -0.06 -16.94 10.05
CA ALA A 43 -0.55 -16.95 8.67
C ALA A 43 -1.71 -15.96 8.47
N ALA A 44 -2.61 -15.85 9.45
CA ALA A 44 -3.69 -14.87 9.43
C ALA A 44 -3.14 -13.42 9.49
N ASP A 45 -2.13 -13.17 10.31
CA ASP A 45 -1.47 -11.88 10.37
C ASP A 45 -0.74 -11.55 9.06
N ALA A 46 0.01 -12.51 8.51
CA ALA A 46 0.67 -12.35 7.22
C ALA A 46 -0.33 -12.06 6.09
N TYR A 47 -1.49 -12.74 6.09
CA TYR A 47 -2.57 -12.48 5.14
C TYR A 47 -3.07 -11.04 5.20
N ASN A 48 -3.27 -10.51 6.40
CA ASN A 48 -3.73 -9.14 6.64
C ASN A 48 -2.67 -8.12 6.23
N VAL A 49 -1.41 -8.36 6.60
CA VAL A 49 -0.28 -7.46 6.31
C VAL A 49 -0.01 -7.35 4.82
N LEU A 50 -0.17 -8.44 4.06
CA LEU A 50 -0.03 -8.44 2.60
C LEU A 50 -1.22 -7.80 1.87
N GLY A 51 -2.27 -7.40 2.58
CA GLY A 51 -3.46 -6.74 2.04
C GLY A 51 -3.27 -5.28 1.61
N VAL A 52 -2.11 -4.68 1.88
CA VAL A 52 -1.74 -3.32 1.47
C VAL A 52 -0.56 -3.41 0.49
N GLU A 53 -0.46 -2.50 -0.48
CA GLU A 53 0.66 -2.49 -1.43
C GLU A 53 2.02 -2.48 -0.71
N ARG A 54 2.94 -3.35 -1.14
CA ARG A 54 4.30 -3.45 -0.60
C ARG A 54 5.35 -3.12 -1.66
N GLY A 55 6.48 -2.61 -1.18
CA GLY A 55 7.61 -2.21 -2.02
C GLY A 55 8.23 -3.36 -2.81
N THR A 56 9.10 -3.00 -3.74
CA THR A 56 9.75 -3.94 -4.68
C THR A 56 10.51 -5.07 -3.99
N ALA A 57 11.16 -4.83 -2.84
CA ALA A 57 11.89 -5.87 -2.10
C ALA A 57 10.99 -7.02 -1.64
N VAL A 58 9.82 -6.70 -1.09
CA VAL A 58 8.83 -7.70 -0.65
C VAL A 58 8.30 -8.47 -1.87
N ARG A 59 7.98 -7.77 -2.97
CA ARG A 59 7.53 -8.42 -4.20
C ARG A 59 8.57 -9.37 -4.79
N GLN A 60 9.85 -8.99 -4.78
CA GLN A 60 10.94 -9.86 -5.24
C GLN A 60 11.09 -11.10 -4.36
N ALA A 61 11.00 -10.95 -3.04
CA ALA A 61 11.05 -12.08 -2.10
C ALA A 61 9.89 -13.05 -2.33
N LEU A 62 8.64 -12.55 -2.45
CA LEU A 62 7.48 -13.38 -2.79
C LEU A 62 7.64 -14.07 -4.15
N GLY A 63 8.21 -13.38 -5.14
CA GLY A 63 8.51 -13.95 -6.45
C GLY A 63 9.60 -15.03 -6.42
N ALA A 64 10.52 -15.00 -5.46
CA ALA A 64 11.47 -16.09 -5.24
C ALA A 64 10.76 -17.32 -4.67
N VAL A 65 9.95 -17.14 -3.62
CA VAL A 65 9.16 -18.24 -3.02
C VAL A 65 8.25 -18.89 -4.05
N ARG A 66 7.58 -18.08 -4.90
CA ARG A 66 6.72 -18.60 -5.96
C ARG A 66 7.49 -19.46 -6.96
N ARG A 67 8.67 -19.03 -7.40
CA ARG A 67 9.49 -19.78 -8.36
C ARG A 67 9.95 -21.12 -7.77
N GLU A 68 10.33 -21.14 -6.50
CA GLU A 68 10.72 -22.39 -5.83
C GLU A 68 9.54 -23.36 -5.69
N LEU A 69 8.33 -22.84 -5.43
CA LEU A 69 7.10 -23.65 -5.41
C LEU A 69 6.76 -24.18 -6.82
N ASP A 70 6.80 -23.32 -7.84
CA ASP A 70 6.51 -23.68 -9.23
C ASP A 70 7.54 -24.68 -9.79
N ALA A 71 8.78 -24.67 -9.26
CA ALA A 71 9.83 -25.63 -9.57
C ALA A 71 9.76 -26.93 -8.75
N GLU A 72 8.75 -27.08 -7.88
CA GLU A 72 8.57 -28.22 -6.96
C GLU A 72 9.76 -28.43 -5.99
N GLU A 73 10.59 -27.40 -5.77
CA GLU A 73 11.71 -27.43 -4.81
C GLU A 73 11.22 -27.35 -3.36
N ILE A 74 10.03 -26.78 -3.17
CA ILE A 74 9.32 -26.69 -1.89
C ILE A 74 7.86 -27.09 -2.07
N ASP A 75 7.26 -27.59 -1.00
CA ASP A 75 5.82 -27.87 -0.96
C ASP A 75 5.01 -26.60 -0.59
N PRO A 76 3.66 -26.62 -0.75
CA PRO A 76 2.80 -25.48 -0.39
C PRO A 76 2.90 -25.05 1.07
N ILE A 77 3.19 -25.97 2.00
CA ILE A 77 3.31 -25.68 3.43
C ILE A 77 4.61 -24.91 3.70
N ALA A 78 5.72 -25.35 3.09
CA ALA A 78 7.01 -24.69 3.15
C ALA A 78 6.97 -23.31 2.49
N ALA A 79 6.23 -23.17 1.37
CA ALA A 79 5.98 -21.89 0.74
C ALA A 79 5.21 -20.93 1.68
N ALA A 80 4.12 -21.40 2.31
CA ALA A 80 3.35 -20.61 3.26
C ALA A 80 4.20 -20.13 4.46
N ARG A 81 5.02 -21.02 5.03
CA ARG A 81 5.95 -20.68 6.12
C ARG A 81 6.95 -19.61 5.69
N ARG A 82 7.55 -19.74 4.51
CA ARG A 82 8.47 -18.72 3.99
C ARG A 82 7.81 -17.37 3.72
N ILE A 83 6.53 -17.36 3.34
CA ILE A 83 5.77 -16.11 3.21
C ILE A 83 5.62 -15.44 4.59
N VAL A 84 5.26 -16.20 5.62
CA VAL A 84 5.22 -15.71 7.01
C VAL A 84 6.60 -15.19 7.45
N ASP A 85 7.67 -15.94 7.19
CA ASP A 85 9.04 -15.54 7.52
C ASP A 85 9.45 -14.27 6.75
N THR A 86 9.01 -14.12 5.50
CA THR A 86 9.26 -12.90 4.71
C THR A 86 8.58 -11.69 5.35
N VAL A 87 7.32 -11.84 5.76
CA VAL A 87 6.57 -10.79 6.46
C VAL A 87 7.28 -10.39 7.76
N ALA A 88 7.72 -11.37 8.54
CA ALA A 88 8.46 -11.16 9.78
C ALA A 88 9.83 -10.51 9.55
N PHE A 89 10.60 -10.98 8.56
CA PHE A 89 11.93 -10.48 8.22
C PHE A 89 11.93 -9.00 7.84
N TYR A 90 10.94 -8.59 7.04
CA TYR A 90 10.77 -7.19 6.66
C TYR A 90 10.09 -6.34 7.75
N GLY A 91 9.75 -6.93 8.90
CA GLY A 91 9.07 -6.23 9.99
C GLY A 91 7.75 -5.60 9.54
N LEU A 92 7.03 -6.25 8.62
CA LEU A 92 5.85 -5.66 8.02
C LEU A 92 4.71 -5.66 9.03
N SER A 93 4.20 -4.46 9.28
CA SER A 93 3.01 -4.25 10.09
C SER A 93 1.83 -3.88 9.20
N LYS A 94 0.61 -4.15 9.68
CA LYS A 94 -0.58 -3.52 9.11
C LYS A 94 -0.45 -2.02 9.38
N VAL A 95 -0.41 -1.22 8.32
CA VAL A 95 -0.47 0.24 8.39
C VAL A 95 -1.83 0.60 7.85
N ASP A 96 -2.63 1.30 8.65
CA ASP A 96 -3.89 1.83 8.13
C ASP A 96 -3.56 2.88 7.06
N PRO A 97 -4.24 2.85 5.91
CA PRO A 97 -4.02 3.86 4.89
C PRO A 97 -4.25 5.26 5.49
N PRO A 98 -3.49 6.28 5.06
CA PRO A 98 -3.73 7.64 5.49
C PRO A 98 -5.18 8.03 5.19
N GLU A 99 -5.78 8.85 6.05
CA GLU A 99 -7.11 9.38 5.80
C GLU A 99 -7.14 10.07 4.43
N PRO A 100 -8.18 9.84 3.61
CA PRO A 100 -8.29 10.48 2.32
C PRO A 100 -8.31 12.00 2.50
N VAL A 101 -7.65 12.72 1.59
CA VAL A 101 -7.70 14.17 1.56
C VAL A 101 -9.16 14.58 1.32
N LEU A 102 -9.72 15.39 2.21
CA LEU A 102 -11.09 15.86 2.07
C LEU A 102 -11.21 16.79 0.85
N ALA A 103 -12.28 16.62 0.08
CA ALA A 103 -12.59 17.57 -0.97
C ALA A 103 -12.84 18.95 -0.35
N ILE A 104 -12.23 19.98 -0.93
CA ILE A 104 -12.47 21.37 -0.53
C ILE A 104 -13.56 21.97 -1.41
N THR A 105 -14.33 22.88 -0.84
CA THR A 105 -15.40 23.64 -1.49
C THR A 105 -15.00 25.10 -1.64
N GLU A 106 -15.79 25.89 -2.37
CA GLU A 106 -15.58 27.35 -2.46
C GLU A 106 -15.62 28.04 -1.09
N GLU A 107 -16.38 27.48 -0.14
CA GLU A 107 -16.50 28.01 1.23
C GLU A 107 -15.20 27.83 2.04
N ASP A 108 -14.34 26.91 1.63
CA ASP A 108 -13.05 26.61 2.26
C ASP A 108 -11.91 27.51 1.72
N ILE A 109 -12.17 28.35 0.72
CA ILE A 109 -11.17 29.22 0.09
C ILE A 109 -11.20 30.63 0.70
N GLY A 110 -10.09 31.04 1.32
CA GLY A 110 -9.84 32.43 1.73
C GLY A 110 -8.79 33.12 0.86
N VAL A 111 -9.06 34.35 0.43
CA VAL A 111 -8.06 35.19 -0.27
C VAL A 111 -7.27 36.00 0.76
N VAL A 112 -5.95 35.83 0.77
CA VAL A 112 -5.03 36.64 1.59
C VAL A 112 -4.29 37.62 0.70
N CYS A 113 -4.59 38.90 0.85
CA CYS A 113 -3.82 39.97 0.22
C CYS A 113 -2.79 40.50 1.21
N TRP A 114 -1.52 40.46 0.82
CA TRP A 114 -0.43 41.07 1.57
C TRP A 114 0.26 42.11 0.68
N MET A 115 0.63 43.24 1.30
CA MET A 115 1.32 44.34 0.64
C MET A 115 2.71 44.47 1.26
N ALA A 116 3.73 44.25 0.46
CA ALA A 116 5.11 44.52 0.84
C ALA A 116 5.42 45.99 0.49
N VAL A 117 5.84 46.77 1.49
CA VAL A 117 6.39 48.11 1.26
C VAL A 117 7.88 47.96 1.02
N LEU A 118 8.34 48.30 -0.18
CA LEU A 118 9.75 48.33 -0.50
C LEU A 118 10.37 49.64 0.03
N PRO A 119 11.58 49.60 0.61
CA PRO A 119 12.30 50.83 0.96
C PRO A 119 12.65 51.60 -0.32
N GLU A 120 12.61 52.93 -0.26
CA GLU A 120 13.07 53.78 -1.35
C GLU A 120 14.56 53.51 -1.61
N GLY A 121 14.92 53.21 -2.85
CA GLY A 121 16.31 53.00 -3.24
C GLY A 121 17.07 54.32 -3.28
N ASP A 122 18.28 54.34 -2.72
CA ASP A 122 19.25 55.44 -2.81
C ASP A 122 19.60 55.80 -4.27
#